data_AF-A0A1A9WK38-F1
#
_entry.id   AF-A0A1A9WK38-F1
#
_cell.length_a   1.000
_cell.length_b   1.000
_cell.length_c   1.000
_cell.angle_alpha   90.00
_cell.angle_beta   90.00
_cell.angle_gamma   90.00
#
_symmetry.space_group_name_H-M   'P 1'
#
loop_
_entity.id
_entity.type
_entity.pdbx_description
1 polymer ?
#
loop_
_entity_poly.entity_id
_entity_poly.type
_entity_poly.pdbx_seq_one_letter_code
_entity_poly.pdbx_strand_id
1 'polypeptide(L)'
;MIKTICNVVALISIISYAISISTTIASEKPVTDNCLHCLCMAISECNQTAVCRKGACGPFRMTYYYWAHGGNLTLDSDTPGSVEAFPNCANDLTCATNTVQNYMARYSQDCNNDGVVDCYDYAAIHNLGPFGCKNDLPYQYAKDMDLCLKPERNEKPVSDVCLDCLCKATSGCNKTASCKHGACGPFHITYPYWVKGGKLTLDGDSSQSVDAFPNCVSDYVCAANTIQNYMQRYGQDCNNDREINCHDYAAIHKLGGYGCKGDLPEEYLEVLDMCLNKKN
;
A
#
# COMPACT_ATOMS: atom_id res chain seq x y z
N MET A 1 -93.73 5.10 5.53
CA MET A 1 -94.22 5.51 4.19
C MET A 1 -93.11 6.30 3.51
N ILE A 2 -92.63 5.80 2.37
CA ILE A 2 -92.12 6.52 1.19
C ILE A 2 -90.82 7.36 1.31
N LYS A 3 -89.76 6.77 0.70
CA LYS A 3 -88.71 7.32 -0.19
C LYS A 3 -88.39 8.82 -0.13
N THR A 4 -87.09 9.17 -0.14
CA THR A 4 -86.46 9.91 -1.26
C THR A 4 -84.93 9.72 -1.21
N ILE A 5 -84.39 9.22 -2.32
CA ILE A 5 -82.97 9.18 -2.67
C ILE A 5 -82.64 10.52 -3.34
N CYS A 6 -81.59 11.22 -2.92
CA CYS A 6 -80.95 12.22 -3.78
C CYS A 6 -79.44 12.24 -3.52
N ASN A 7 -78.68 11.85 -4.55
CA ASN A 7 -77.23 11.91 -4.64
C ASN A 7 -76.71 13.34 -4.46
N VAL A 8 -75.64 13.49 -3.67
CA VAL A 8 -74.59 14.47 -3.94
C VAL A 8 -73.25 13.77 -3.80
N VAL A 9 -72.59 13.60 -4.95
CA VAL A 9 -71.24 13.06 -5.10
C VAL A 9 -70.28 14.01 -4.41
N ALA A 10 -69.74 13.61 -3.25
CA ALA A 10 -68.62 14.29 -2.63
C ALA A 10 -67.34 13.88 -3.36
N LEU A 11 -66.79 14.82 -4.15
CA LEU A 11 -65.47 14.75 -4.76
C LEU A 11 -64.40 14.59 -3.67
N ILE A 12 -63.92 13.37 -3.46
CA ILE A 12 -62.71 13.11 -2.69
C ILE A 12 -61.55 13.26 -3.67
N SER A 13 -60.93 14.44 -3.69
CA SER A 13 -59.64 14.66 -4.36
C SER A 13 -58.57 13.87 -3.61
N ILE A 14 -58.31 12.64 -4.04
CA ILE A 14 -57.18 11.82 -3.57
C ILE A 14 -55.92 12.46 -4.16
N ILE A 15 -55.29 13.37 -3.41
CA ILE A 15 -53.95 13.85 -3.75
C ILE A 15 -52.99 12.70 -3.39
N SER A 16 -52.69 11.85 -4.37
CA SER A 16 -51.61 10.88 -4.30
C SER A 16 -50.28 11.63 -4.33
N TYR A 17 -49.74 11.97 -3.15
CA TYR A 17 -48.36 12.40 -3.02
C TYR A 17 -47.46 11.18 -3.27
N ALA A 18 -46.96 11.05 -4.49
CA ALA A 18 -45.84 10.17 -4.76
C ALA A 18 -44.61 10.77 -4.05
N ILE A 19 -44.25 10.22 -2.89
CA ILE A 19 -42.98 10.52 -2.24
C ILE A 19 -41.91 9.82 -3.08
N SER A 20 -41.26 10.57 -3.96
CA SER A 20 -40.06 10.14 -4.67
C SER A 20 -38.93 10.01 -3.65
N ILE A 21 -38.77 8.82 -3.05
CA ILE A 21 -37.56 8.50 -2.31
C ILE A 21 -36.46 8.35 -3.36
N SER A 22 -35.73 9.43 -3.63
CA SER A 22 -34.44 9.34 -4.32
C SER A 22 -33.47 8.61 -3.40
N THR A 23 -33.45 7.28 -3.50
CA THR A 23 -32.35 6.49 -2.94
C THR A 23 -31.11 6.83 -3.77
N THR A 24 -30.27 7.73 -3.26
CA THR A 24 -28.89 7.84 -3.74
C THR A 24 -28.20 6.53 -3.38
N ILE A 25 -28.11 5.61 -4.35
CA ILE A 25 -27.28 4.42 -4.20
C ILE A 25 -25.85 4.94 -4.14
N ALA A 26 -25.29 5.04 -2.93
CA ALA A 26 -23.85 5.22 -2.79
C ALA A 26 -23.20 4.04 -3.51
N SER A 27 -22.30 4.31 -4.46
CA SER A 27 -21.51 3.27 -5.12
C SER A 27 -20.76 2.53 -4.01
N GLU A 28 -21.17 1.31 -3.69
CA GLU A 28 -20.43 0.48 -2.73
C GLU A 28 -18.99 0.38 -3.24
N LYS A 29 -18.04 0.78 -2.40
CA LYS A 29 -16.61 0.67 -2.67
C LYS A 29 -16.15 -0.67 -2.10
N PRO A 30 -16.05 -1.74 -2.92
CA PRO A 30 -15.81 -3.08 -2.41
C PRO A 30 -14.39 -3.28 -1.87
N VAL A 31 -13.43 -2.47 -2.32
CA VAL A 31 -12.03 -2.58 -1.92
C VAL A 31 -11.78 -1.73 -0.67
N THR A 32 -11.25 -2.32 0.39
CA THR A 32 -10.89 -1.57 1.60
C THR A 32 -9.67 -0.67 1.36
N ASP A 33 -9.49 0.37 2.18
CA ASP A 33 -8.32 1.25 2.10
C ASP A 33 -7.00 0.48 2.30
N ASN A 34 -7.00 -0.50 3.21
CA ASN A 34 -5.84 -1.37 3.42
C ASN A 34 -5.53 -2.19 2.16
N CYS A 35 -6.57 -2.75 1.51
CA CYS A 35 -6.38 -3.49 0.28
C CYS A 35 -5.85 -2.61 -0.85
N LEU A 36 -6.41 -1.40 -1.03
CA LEU A 36 -5.91 -0.41 -2.00
C LEU A 36 -4.44 -0.05 -1.74
N HIS A 37 -4.08 0.16 -0.47
CA HIS A 37 -2.70 0.40 -0.08
C HIS A 37 -1.79 -0.76 -0.50
N CYS A 38 -2.17 -2.00 -0.19
CA CYS A 38 -1.38 -3.17 -0.54
C CYS A 38 -1.24 -3.39 -2.05
N LEU A 39 -2.33 -3.25 -2.81
CA LEU A 39 -2.29 -3.33 -4.28
C LEU A 39 -1.27 -2.33 -4.86
N CYS A 40 -1.33 -1.09 -4.37
CA CYS A 40 -0.44 0.01 -4.78
C CYS A 40 1.03 -0.31 -4.43
N MET A 41 1.28 -0.74 -3.19
CA MET A 41 2.62 -1.06 -2.68
C MET A 41 3.24 -2.28 -3.36
N ALA A 42 2.44 -3.30 -3.68
CA ALA A 42 2.92 -4.52 -4.31
C ALA A 42 3.24 -4.32 -5.79
N ILE A 43 2.47 -3.49 -6.52
CA ILE A 43 2.67 -3.33 -7.97
C ILE A 43 3.67 -2.24 -8.36
N SER A 44 3.84 -1.21 -7.53
CA SER A 44 4.70 -0.07 -7.87
C SER A 44 5.44 0.56 -6.69
N GLU A 45 5.37 -0.03 -5.50
CA GLU A 45 5.76 0.64 -4.25
C GLU A 45 4.99 1.95 -4.02
N CYS A 46 3.75 1.97 -4.53
CA CYS A 46 2.86 3.13 -4.56
C CYS A 46 3.51 4.41 -5.09
N ASN A 47 4.30 4.25 -6.16
CA ASN A 47 5.06 5.34 -6.76
C ASN A 47 4.13 6.27 -7.56
N GLN A 48 3.75 7.40 -6.96
CA GLN A 48 2.91 8.43 -7.59
C GLN A 48 3.63 9.22 -8.70
N THR A 49 4.95 9.09 -8.82
CA THR A 49 5.73 9.68 -9.93
C THR A 49 5.88 8.73 -11.11
N ALA A 50 5.30 7.53 -11.03
CA ALA A 50 5.37 6.54 -12.08
C ALA A 50 4.51 6.95 -13.29
N VAL A 51 5.07 7.82 -14.13
CA VAL A 51 4.54 8.10 -15.47
C VAL A 51 4.38 6.81 -16.27
N CYS A 52 3.55 6.87 -17.31
CA CYS A 52 3.27 5.73 -18.18
C CYS A 52 4.55 5.08 -18.72
N ARG A 53 4.73 3.80 -18.43
CA ARG A 53 5.83 2.97 -18.96
C ARG A 53 5.29 1.65 -19.47
N LYS A 54 5.57 1.35 -20.74
CA LYS A 54 5.08 0.16 -21.47
C LYS A 54 3.55 0.01 -21.40
N GLY A 55 2.80 1.12 -21.53
CA GLY A 55 1.34 1.12 -21.55
C GLY A 55 0.64 0.99 -20.18
N ALA A 56 1.40 0.91 -19.08
CA ALA A 56 0.90 0.92 -17.71
C ALA A 56 1.30 2.21 -16.99
N CYS A 57 0.35 2.85 -16.32
CA CYS A 57 0.46 4.20 -15.78
C CYS A 57 0.14 4.27 -14.29
N GLY A 58 0.76 5.23 -13.60
CA GLY A 58 0.43 5.61 -12.25
C GLY A 58 0.80 4.61 -11.16
N PRO A 59 0.38 4.89 -9.91
CA PRO A 59 0.75 4.11 -8.74
C PRO A 59 0.09 2.72 -8.72
N PHE A 60 -1.00 2.51 -9.46
CA PHE A 60 -1.62 1.19 -9.63
C PHE A 60 -1.18 0.48 -10.92
N ARG A 61 -0.24 1.04 -11.69
CA ARG A 61 0.26 0.46 -12.96
C ARG A 61 -0.87 -0.02 -13.90
N MET A 62 -1.96 0.73 -13.95
CA MET A 62 -3.15 0.34 -14.72
C MET A 62 -2.91 0.56 -16.22
N THR A 63 -3.53 -0.28 -17.04
CA THR A 63 -3.53 -0.15 -18.50
C THR A 63 -4.76 0.64 -18.98
N TYR A 64 -4.75 1.07 -20.23
CA TYR A 64 -5.91 1.73 -20.84
C TYR A 64 -7.18 0.87 -20.74
N TYR A 65 -7.08 -0.44 -20.98
CA TYR A 65 -8.21 -1.36 -20.87
C TYR A 65 -8.75 -1.45 -19.44
N TYR A 66 -7.85 -1.49 -18.45
CA TYR A 66 -8.23 -1.48 -17.04
C TYR A 66 -9.04 -0.21 -16.71
N TRP A 67 -8.52 0.96 -17.08
CA TRP A 67 -9.19 2.24 -16.88
C TRP A 67 -10.54 2.34 -17.58
N ALA A 68 -10.62 1.89 -18.84
CA ALA A 68 -11.85 1.93 -19.60
C ALA A 68 -12.96 1.07 -18.98
N HIS A 69 -12.59 -0.09 -18.44
CA HIS A 69 -13.53 -0.97 -17.75
C HIS A 69 -13.82 -0.56 -16.30
N GLY A 70 -12.96 0.26 -15.70
CA GLY A 70 -13.19 0.98 -14.44
C GLY A 70 -14.02 2.26 -14.59
N GLY A 71 -14.63 2.50 -15.76
CA GLY A 71 -15.62 3.54 -15.97
C GLY A 71 -15.15 4.73 -16.81
N ASN A 72 -13.93 4.69 -17.37
CA ASN A 72 -13.35 5.81 -18.13
C ASN A 72 -13.36 7.12 -17.32
N LEU A 73 -12.99 7.04 -16.04
CA LEU A 73 -12.99 8.20 -15.15
C LEU A 73 -12.04 9.28 -15.65
N THR A 74 -12.44 10.54 -15.56
CA THR A 74 -11.64 11.68 -16.02
C THR A 74 -11.51 12.70 -14.88
N LEU A 75 -10.51 13.58 -14.97
CA LEU A 75 -10.46 14.76 -14.11
C LEU A 75 -11.42 15.83 -14.62
N ASP A 76 -11.83 16.77 -13.78
CA ASP A 76 -12.76 17.86 -14.17
C ASP A 76 -12.20 18.74 -15.30
N SER A 77 -10.87 18.82 -15.40
CA SER A 77 -10.16 19.57 -16.45
C SER A 77 -10.02 18.81 -17.77
N ASP A 78 -10.35 17.52 -17.81
CA ASP A 78 -10.19 16.70 -19.00
C ASP A 78 -11.34 16.87 -19.98
N THR A 79 -11.05 16.73 -21.26
CA THR A 79 -12.08 16.52 -22.29
C THR A 79 -12.48 15.04 -22.28
N PRO A 80 -13.75 14.69 -22.03
CA PRO A 80 -14.19 13.29 -22.03
C PRO A 80 -13.84 12.59 -23.35
N GLY A 81 -13.19 11.43 -23.25
CA GLY A 81 -12.77 10.63 -24.41
C GLY A 81 -11.48 11.09 -25.09
N SER A 82 -10.76 12.08 -24.54
CA SER A 82 -9.41 12.41 -25.03
C SER A 82 -8.41 11.29 -24.75
N VAL A 83 -7.32 11.24 -25.52
CA VAL A 83 -6.25 10.26 -25.30
C VAL A 83 -5.46 10.56 -24.02
N GLU A 84 -5.53 11.80 -23.52
CA GLU A 84 -4.92 12.26 -22.29
C GLU A 84 -5.73 11.92 -21.04
N ALA A 85 -7.04 11.64 -21.16
CA ALA A 85 -7.90 11.34 -20.01
C ALA A 85 -7.41 10.10 -19.23
N PHE A 86 -6.97 9.06 -19.93
CA PHE A 86 -6.41 7.86 -19.31
C PHE A 86 -5.14 8.17 -18.48
N PRO A 87 -4.04 8.70 -19.04
CA PRO A 87 -2.85 8.96 -18.27
C PRO A 87 -3.08 10.02 -17.18
N ASN A 88 -3.95 11.02 -17.39
CA ASN A 88 -4.26 12.01 -16.36
C ASN A 88 -4.93 11.35 -15.16
N CYS A 89 -6.00 10.58 -15.38
CA CYS A 89 -6.68 9.85 -14.31
C CYS A 89 -5.78 8.79 -13.64
N ALA A 90 -5.02 8.02 -14.44
CA ALA A 90 -4.17 6.97 -13.90
C ALA A 90 -3.06 7.50 -12.98
N ASN A 91 -2.55 8.71 -13.24
CA ASN A 91 -1.51 9.35 -12.41
C ASN A 91 -2.09 10.16 -11.23
N ASP A 92 -3.38 10.50 -11.23
CA ASP A 92 -4.05 11.09 -10.08
C ASP A 92 -4.48 10.00 -9.09
N LEU A 93 -4.03 10.08 -7.83
CA LEU A 93 -4.27 9.02 -6.84
C LEU A 93 -5.77 8.78 -6.60
N THR A 94 -6.57 9.85 -6.58
CA THR A 94 -8.01 9.77 -6.29
C THR A 94 -8.75 9.12 -7.46
N CYS A 95 -8.50 9.59 -8.67
CA CYS A 95 -9.09 9.04 -9.89
C CYS A 95 -8.67 7.60 -10.12
N ALA A 96 -7.39 7.29 -9.91
CA ALA A 96 -6.85 5.94 -10.00
C ALA A 96 -7.50 4.99 -8.97
N THR A 97 -7.64 5.43 -7.72
CA THR A 97 -8.29 4.66 -6.65
C THR A 97 -9.75 4.37 -6.99
N ASN A 98 -10.50 5.37 -7.45
CA ASN A 98 -11.89 5.18 -7.85
C ASN A 98 -12.02 4.26 -9.09
N THR A 99 -11.04 4.31 -10.01
CA THR A 99 -10.98 3.39 -11.15
C THR A 99 -10.81 1.94 -10.68
N VAL A 100 -9.93 1.69 -9.72
CA VAL A 100 -9.75 0.36 -9.10
C VAL A 100 -11.04 -0.11 -8.42
N GLN A 101 -11.69 0.76 -7.64
CA GLN A 101 -12.98 0.45 -6.99
C GLN A 101 -14.03 0.00 -8.00
N ASN A 102 -14.22 0.76 -9.09
CA ASN A 102 -15.17 0.45 -10.14
C ASN A 102 -14.80 -0.85 -10.89
N TYR A 103 -13.51 -1.07 -11.15
CA TYR A 103 -13.05 -2.28 -11.80
C TYR A 103 -13.33 -3.53 -10.95
N MET A 104 -13.07 -3.47 -9.64
CA MET A 104 -13.37 -4.57 -8.71
C MET A 104 -14.87 -4.76 -8.52
N ALA A 105 -15.66 -3.70 -8.42
CA ALA A 105 -17.12 -3.82 -8.38
C ALA A 105 -17.66 -4.55 -9.61
N ARG A 106 -17.06 -4.32 -10.79
CA ARG A 106 -17.45 -4.96 -12.05
C ARG A 106 -17.02 -6.42 -12.19
N TYR A 107 -15.86 -6.78 -11.64
CA TYR A 107 -15.19 -8.04 -11.94
C TYR A 107 -14.91 -8.94 -10.73
N SER A 108 -15.37 -8.53 -9.54
CA SER A 108 -15.26 -9.29 -8.31
C SER A 108 -15.77 -10.72 -8.48
N GLN A 109 -14.93 -11.67 -8.09
CA GLN A 109 -15.22 -13.11 -8.09
C GLN A 109 -14.20 -13.80 -7.19
N ASP A 110 -14.57 -14.96 -6.67
CA ASP A 110 -13.69 -15.82 -5.90
C ASP A 110 -12.70 -16.52 -6.85
N CYS A 111 -11.45 -16.06 -6.79
CA CYS A 111 -10.36 -16.48 -7.65
C CYS A 111 -9.54 -17.61 -7.03
N ASN A 112 -9.38 -17.59 -5.70
CA ASN A 112 -8.62 -18.61 -4.96
C ASN A 112 -9.49 -19.82 -4.52
N ASN A 113 -10.82 -19.73 -4.69
CA ASN A 113 -11.86 -20.70 -4.32
C ASN A 113 -11.93 -20.96 -2.80
N ASP A 114 -11.72 -19.94 -1.97
CA ASP A 114 -11.85 -20.02 -0.52
C ASP A 114 -13.27 -19.75 0.01
N GLY A 115 -14.20 -19.39 -0.89
CA GLY A 115 -15.60 -19.14 -0.59
C GLY A 115 -15.93 -17.71 -0.17
N VAL A 116 -14.95 -16.80 -0.15
CA VAL A 116 -15.16 -15.36 0.03
C VAL A 116 -14.62 -14.59 -1.18
N VAL A 117 -14.99 -13.31 -1.27
CA VAL A 117 -14.32 -12.39 -2.20
C VAL A 117 -13.65 -11.32 -1.37
N ASP A 118 -12.31 -11.37 -1.30
CA ASP A 118 -11.52 -10.49 -0.46
C ASP A 118 -10.33 -9.85 -1.21
N CYS A 119 -9.37 -9.31 -0.46
CA CYS A 119 -8.24 -8.62 -1.08
C CYS A 119 -7.31 -9.55 -1.87
N TYR A 120 -7.24 -10.83 -1.55
CA TYR A 120 -6.46 -11.80 -2.31
C TYR A 120 -7.05 -11.98 -3.71
N ASP A 121 -8.38 -12.03 -3.82
CA ASP A 121 -9.07 -12.07 -5.12
C ASP A 121 -8.86 -10.78 -5.90
N TYR A 122 -8.99 -9.62 -5.24
CA TYR A 122 -8.75 -8.33 -5.88
C TYR A 122 -7.30 -8.20 -6.36
N ALA A 123 -6.32 -8.73 -5.64
CA ALA A 123 -4.92 -8.77 -6.08
C ALA A 123 -4.72 -9.64 -7.31
N ALA A 124 -5.34 -10.82 -7.35
CA ALA A 124 -5.32 -11.69 -8.52
C ALA A 124 -5.97 -11.03 -9.74
N ILE A 125 -7.14 -10.42 -9.57
CA ILE A 125 -7.85 -9.67 -10.63
C ILE A 125 -7.03 -8.46 -11.08
N HIS A 126 -6.39 -7.74 -10.16
CA HIS A 126 -5.58 -6.56 -10.50
C HIS A 126 -4.37 -6.93 -11.35
N ASN A 127 -3.67 -8.01 -10.99
CA ASN A 127 -2.43 -8.42 -11.64
C ASN A 127 -2.67 -9.20 -12.94
N LEU A 128 -3.65 -10.11 -12.95
CA LEU A 128 -3.87 -11.08 -14.03
C LEU A 128 -5.14 -10.79 -14.86
N GLY A 129 -5.96 -9.83 -14.44
CA GLY A 129 -7.27 -9.56 -15.01
C GLY A 129 -8.33 -10.59 -14.57
N PRO A 130 -9.63 -10.32 -14.84
CA PRO A 130 -10.73 -11.18 -14.41
C PRO A 130 -10.63 -12.60 -14.96
N PHE A 131 -10.24 -12.76 -16.23
CA PHE A 131 -10.18 -14.08 -16.86
C PHE A 131 -8.92 -14.87 -16.48
N GLY A 132 -7.91 -14.19 -15.92
CA GLY A 132 -6.64 -14.78 -15.54
C GLY A 132 -6.47 -15.03 -14.04
N CYS A 133 -7.40 -14.56 -13.20
CA CYS A 133 -7.18 -14.50 -11.75
C CYS A 133 -7.04 -15.86 -11.05
N LYS A 134 -7.42 -16.96 -11.70
CA LYS A 134 -7.21 -18.33 -11.18
C LYS A 134 -5.83 -18.90 -11.49
N ASN A 135 -4.98 -18.18 -12.22
CA ASN A 135 -3.59 -18.58 -12.46
C ASN A 135 -2.67 -18.13 -11.33
N ASP A 136 -1.47 -18.71 -11.27
CA ASP A 136 -0.47 -18.33 -10.27
C ASP A 136 -0.04 -16.87 -10.41
N LEU A 137 -0.12 -16.14 -9.31
CA LEU A 137 0.43 -14.79 -9.20
C LEU A 137 1.97 -14.81 -9.29
N PRO A 138 2.60 -13.76 -9.84
CA PRO A 138 4.05 -13.61 -9.77
C PRO A 138 4.51 -13.65 -8.30
N TYR A 139 5.50 -14.50 -8.00
CA TYR A 139 5.95 -14.78 -6.63
C TYR A 139 6.20 -13.53 -5.78
N GLN A 140 6.92 -12.54 -6.31
CA GLN A 140 7.23 -11.32 -5.56
C GLN A 140 5.97 -10.48 -5.28
N TYR A 141 5.03 -10.42 -6.23
CA TYR A 141 3.79 -9.68 -6.06
C TYR A 141 2.90 -10.35 -5.00
N ALA A 142 2.75 -11.68 -5.05
CA ALA A 142 2.03 -12.45 -4.04
C ALA A 142 2.65 -12.29 -2.65
N LYS A 143 3.98 -12.41 -2.55
CA LYS A 143 4.72 -12.19 -1.29
C LYS A 143 4.47 -10.79 -0.72
N ASP A 144 4.54 -9.75 -1.56
CA ASP A 144 4.31 -8.37 -1.13
C ASP A 144 2.86 -8.13 -0.65
N MET A 145 1.88 -8.74 -1.33
CA MET A 145 0.48 -8.72 -0.90
C MET A 145 0.30 -9.42 0.45
N ASP A 146 0.83 -10.63 0.61
CA ASP A 146 0.77 -11.39 1.86
C ASP A 146 1.37 -10.62 3.04
N LEU A 147 2.52 -9.98 2.82
CA LEU A 147 3.19 -9.21 3.86
C LEU A 147 2.40 -7.97 4.26
N CYS A 148 1.77 -7.30 3.28
CA CYS A 148 0.99 -6.10 3.53
C CYS A 148 -0.38 -6.40 4.16
N LEU A 149 -1.03 -7.50 3.76
CA LEU A 149 -2.36 -7.87 4.24
C LEU A 149 -2.35 -8.62 5.57
N LYS A 150 -1.21 -9.19 5.97
CA LYS A 150 -1.07 -9.77 7.30
C LYS A 150 -1.46 -8.72 8.34
N PRO A 151 -2.39 -9.02 9.27
CA PRO A 151 -2.60 -8.15 10.42
C PRO A 151 -1.24 -7.97 11.08
N GLU A 152 -0.85 -6.74 11.43
CA GLU A 152 0.47 -6.43 11.98
C GLU A 152 0.87 -7.51 12.99
N ARG A 153 1.70 -8.46 12.54
CA ARG A 153 2.23 -9.42 13.46
C ARG A 153 3.18 -8.60 14.29
N ASN A 154 2.90 -8.52 15.58
CA ASN A 154 3.83 -8.03 16.59
C ASN A 154 5.13 -8.88 16.64
N GLU A 155 5.38 -9.72 15.64
CA GLU A 155 6.67 -10.33 15.35
C GLU A 155 7.59 -9.22 14.83
N LYS A 156 8.41 -8.70 15.73
CA LYS A 156 9.56 -7.86 15.42
C LYS A 156 10.72 -8.78 15.03
N PRO A 157 10.97 -9.03 13.72
CA PRO A 157 11.98 -10.01 13.29
C PRO A 157 13.41 -9.63 13.74
N VAL A 158 13.65 -8.34 13.98
CA VAL A 158 14.93 -7.82 14.43
C VAL A 158 14.90 -7.72 15.96
N SER A 159 15.81 -8.39 16.66
CA SER A 159 15.92 -8.25 18.11
C SER A 159 16.39 -6.85 18.53
N ASP A 160 16.07 -6.43 19.76
CA ASP A 160 16.56 -5.16 20.30
C ASP A 160 18.10 -5.09 20.32
N VAL A 161 18.76 -6.22 20.60
CA VAL A 161 20.23 -6.35 20.51
C VAL A 161 20.71 -6.07 19.10
N CYS A 162 20.05 -6.66 18.09
CA CYS A 162 20.41 -6.43 16.70
C CYS A 162 20.17 -4.96 16.30
N LEU A 163 19.03 -4.35 16.66
CA LEU A 163 18.77 -2.93 16.42
C LEU A 163 19.84 -2.03 17.04
N ASP A 164 20.24 -2.28 18.29
CA ASP A 164 21.31 -1.53 18.95
C ASP A 164 22.65 -1.65 18.20
N CYS A 165 22.97 -2.84 17.71
CA CYS A 165 24.20 -3.08 16.98
C CYS A 165 24.18 -2.48 15.57
N LEU A 166 23.05 -2.55 14.86
CA LEU A 166 22.83 -1.84 13.59
C LEU A 166 23.01 -0.33 13.76
N CYS A 167 22.41 0.24 14.81
CA CYS A 167 22.53 1.66 15.14
C CYS A 167 23.99 2.08 15.34
N LYS A 168 24.75 1.28 16.12
CA LYS A 168 26.18 1.51 16.37
C LYS A 168 27.02 1.38 15.12
N ALA A 169 26.84 0.32 14.34
CA ALA A 169 27.59 0.09 13.11
C ALA A 169 27.31 1.17 12.05
N THR A 170 26.10 1.75 12.03
CA THR A 170 25.72 2.76 11.04
C THR A 170 26.19 4.17 11.38
N SER A 171 26.08 4.60 12.64
CA SER A 171 26.34 6.01 13.03
C SER A 171 27.04 6.20 14.38
N GLY A 172 27.51 5.11 15.00
CA GLY A 172 27.84 5.11 16.44
C GLY A 172 26.60 5.28 17.32
N CYS A 173 25.41 5.02 16.77
CA CYS A 173 24.11 5.28 17.37
C CYS A 173 23.92 6.74 17.81
N ASN A 174 24.35 7.68 16.97
CA ASN A 174 24.19 9.09 17.24
C ASN A 174 22.71 9.51 17.07
N LYS A 175 21.97 9.59 18.18
CA LYS A 175 20.55 10.02 18.19
C LYS A 175 20.33 11.48 17.79
N THR A 176 21.40 12.27 17.64
CA THR A 176 21.34 13.66 17.16
C THR A 176 21.72 13.79 15.69
N ALA A 177 21.95 12.67 14.99
CA ALA A 177 22.33 12.67 13.59
C ALA A 177 21.24 13.30 12.71
N SER A 178 21.60 14.41 12.07
CA SER A 178 20.77 15.03 11.05
C SER A 178 20.83 14.27 9.72
N CYS A 179 19.96 14.62 8.79
CA CYS A 179 20.04 14.12 7.42
C CYS A 179 21.37 14.50 6.75
N LYS A 180 22.08 13.51 6.19
CA LYS A 180 23.26 13.70 5.35
C LYS A 180 23.08 12.90 4.07
N HIS A 181 23.22 13.57 2.91
CA HIS A 181 23.08 12.95 1.59
C HIS A 181 21.77 12.14 1.40
N GLY A 182 20.67 12.57 2.02
CA GLY A 182 19.36 11.91 1.91
C GLY A 182 19.15 10.70 2.85
N ALA A 183 20.11 10.41 3.73
CA ALA A 183 20.01 9.42 4.79
C ALA A 183 19.95 10.13 6.16
N CYS A 184 19.00 9.75 7.01
CA CYS A 184 18.63 10.53 8.21
C CYS A 184 18.63 9.67 9.48
N GLY A 185 18.84 10.35 10.61
CA GLY A 185 18.70 9.77 11.94
C GLY A 185 19.80 8.77 12.32
N PRO A 186 19.67 8.12 13.50
CA PRO A 186 20.69 7.23 14.04
C PRO A 186 20.93 5.97 13.19
N PHE A 187 19.99 5.60 12.33
CA PHE A 187 20.08 4.45 11.43
C PHE A 187 20.37 4.84 9.98
N HIS A 188 20.64 6.11 9.67
CA HIS A 188 20.84 6.59 8.29
C HIS A 188 19.81 6.03 7.29
N ILE A 189 18.53 6.07 7.66
CA ILE A 189 17.43 5.58 6.81
C ILE A 189 17.20 6.59 5.67
N THR A 190 17.05 6.07 4.45
CA THR A 190 16.72 6.90 3.27
C THR A 190 15.22 6.95 3.03
N TYR A 191 14.74 7.95 2.27
CA TYR A 191 13.32 8.07 1.96
C TYR A 191 12.73 6.80 1.31
N PRO A 192 13.35 6.17 0.30
CA PRO A 192 12.84 4.92 -0.26
C PRO A 192 12.77 3.78 0.76
N TYR A 193 13.74 3.71 1.68
CA TYR A 193 13.73 2.71 2.76
C TYR A 193 12.55 2.93 3.70
N TRP A 194 12.30 4.18 4.12
CA TRP A 194 11.15 4.54 4.96
C TRP A 194 9.81 4.25 4.30
N VAL A 195 9.68 4.55 2.99
CA VAL A 195 8.48 4.20 2.22
C VAL A 195 8.24 2.69 2.24
N LYS A 196 9.30 1.92 2.01
CA LYS A 196 9.27 0.45 2.02
C LYS A 196 9.03 -0.16 3.40
N GLY A 197 9.40 0.56 4.46
CA GLY A 197 9.10 0.25 5.85
C GLY A 197 7.71 0.73 6.33
N GLY A 198 6.82 1.15 5.40
CA GLY A 198 5.43 1.45 5.72
C GLY A 198 5.10 2.93 5.93
N LYS A 199 6.02 3.85 5.65
CA LYS A 199 5.84 5.30 5.84
C LYS A 199 5.36 5.67 7.26
N LEU A 200 5.94 5.04 8.28
CA LEU A 200 5.57 5.29 9.67
C LEU A 200 5.75 6.79 10.01
N THR A 201 4.85 7.32 10.82
CA THR A 201 4.86 8.72 11.25
C THR A 201 4.83 8.79 12.77
N LEU A 202 5.21 9.93 13.32
CA LEU A 202 4.95 10.23 14.73
C LEU A 202 3.49 10.67 14.91
N ASP A 203 2.97 10.60 16.13
CA ASP A 203 1.60 10.99 16.44
C ASP A 203 1.34 12.45 16.03
N GLY A 204 0.34 12.66 15.19
CA GLY A 204 -0.05 13.98 14.68
C GLY A 204 0.57 14.36 13.32
N ASP A 205 1.56 13.61 12.82
CA ASP A 205 2.10 13.82 11.47
C ASP A 205 1.21 13.13 10.43
N SER A 206 0.96 13.83 9.32
CA SER A 206 0.37 13.22 8.12
C SER A 206 1.44 12.46 7.34
N SER A 207 1.14 11.22 6.93
CA SER A 207 2.02 10.41 6.07
C SER A 207 2.28 11.01 4.68
N GLN A 208 1.55 12.07 4.31
CA GLN A 208 1.77 12.85 3.09
C GLN A 208 2.62 14.11 3.31
N SER A 209 2.96 14.45 4.55
CA SER A 209 3.85 15.58 4.84
C SER A 209 5.27 15.27 4.39
N VAL A 210 5.94 16.27 3.81
CA VAL A 210 7.37 16.18 3.47
C VAL A 210 8.25 16.00 4.71
N ASP A 211 7.76 16.45 5.87
CA ASP A 211 8.49 16.37 7.15
C ASP A 211 8.26 15.03 7.88
N ALA A 212 7.27 14.23 7.46
CA ALA A 212 6.96 12.94 8.11
C ALA A 212 8.15 11.96 8.06
N PHE A 213 8.86 11.92 6.93
CA PHE A 213 10.06 11.11 6.78
C PHE A 213 11.16 11.51 7.77
N PRO A 214 11.73 12.74 7.72
CA PRO A 214 12.83 13.11 8.60
C PRO A 214 12.42 13.10 10.08
N ASN A 215 11.17 13.40 10.41
CA ASN A 215 10.66 13.33 11.79
C ASN A 215 10.70 11.89 12.32
N CYS A 216 10.09 10.94 11.60
CA CYS A 216 10.04 9.55 12.05
C CYS A 216 11.44 8.93 12.14
N VAL A 217 12.27 9.06 11.10
CA VAL A 217 13.55 8.33 11.08
C VAL A 217 14.60 8.95 12.01
N SER A 218 14.38 10.17 12.49
CA SER A 218 15.20 10.79 13.55
C SER A 218 14.78 10.36 14.95
N ASP A 219 13.52 9.98 15.16
CA ASP A 219 13.07 9.33 16.38
C ASP A 219 13.54 7.86 16.41
N TYR A 220 14.17 7.45 17.52
CA TYR A 220 14.77 6.11 17.60
C TYR A 220 13.70 5.00 17.50
N VAL A 221 12.53 5.19 18.11
CA VAL A 221 11.48 4.16 18.14
C VAL A 221 10.81 4.04 16.78
N CYS A 222 10.46 5.16 16.15
CA CYS A 222 9.87 5.19 14.82
C CYS A 222 10.84 4.67 13.75
N ALA A 223 12.12 5.03 13.82
CA ALA A 223 13.17 4.48 12.97
C ALA A 223 13.34 2.96 13.15
N ALA A 224 13.37 2.48 14.40
CA ALA A 224 13.47 1.05 14.69
C ALA A 224 12.27 0.27 14.14
N ASN A 225 11.05 0.77 14.33
CA ASN A 225 9.84 0.14 13.76
C ASN A 225 9.85 0.18 12.22
N THR A 226 10.40 1.24 11.61
CA THR A 226 10.59 1.30 10.16
C THR A 226 11.52 0.17 9.68
N ILE A 227 12.59 -0.12 10.43
CA ILE A 227 13.49 -1.25 10.16
C ILE A 227 12.77 -2.59 10.35
N GLN A 228 11.96 -2.75 11.41
CA GLN A 228 11.17 -3.97 11.61
C GLN A 228 10.31 -4.28 10.38
N ASN A 229 9.53 -3.30 9.92
CA ASN A 229 8.67 -3.44 8.76
C ASN A 229 9.47 -3.73 7.48
N TYR A 230 10.60 -3.04 7.31
CA TYR A 230 11.49 -3.30 6.17
C TYR A 230 12.04 -4.73 6.20
N MET A 231 12.44 -5.25 7.36
CA MET A 231 12.95 -6.62 7.50
C MET A 231 11.86 -7.68 7.40
N GLN A 232 10.63 -7.39 7.81
CA GLN A 232 9.49 -8.27 7.49
C GLN A 232 9.32 -8.41 5.97
N ARG A 233 9.55 -7.32 5.22
CA ARG A 233 9.40 -7.33 3.76
C ARG A 233 10.57 -7.96 3.01
N TYR A 234 11.78 -7.57 3.38
CA TYR A 234 13.00 -7.90 2.65
C TYR A 234 13.89 -8.95 3.32
N GLY A 235 13.50 -9.44 4.51
CA GLY A 235 14.18 -10.49 5.24
C GLY A 235 14.38 -11.74 4.38
N GLN A 236 15.64 -12.14 4.24
CA GLN A 236 16.08 -13.31 3.49
C GLN A 236 17.50 -13.67 3.95
N ASP A 237 17.89 -14.93 3.72
CA ASP A 237 19.24 -15.42 3.95
C ASP A 237 20.18 -14.83 2.88
N CYS A 238 21.04 -13.92 3.30
CA CYS A 238 21.93 -13.14 2.45
C CYS A 238 23.34 -13.75 2.40
N ASN A 239 23.79 -14.38 3.48
CA ASN A 239 25.11 -15.01 3.58
C ASN A 239 25.10 -16.51 3.22
N ASN A 240 23.93 -17.10 2.96
CA ASN A 240 23.66 -18.51 2.65
C ASN A 240 24.00 -19.47 3.80
N ASP A 241 23.85 -19.04 5.05
CA ASP A 241 24.05 -19.86 6.25
C ASP A 241 22.82 -20.70 6.66
N ARG A 242 21.70 -20.54 5.92
CA ARG A 242 20.38 -21.17 6.11
C ARG A 242 19.57 -20.62 7.28
N GLU A 243 20.01 -19.55 7.90
CA GLU A 243 19.27 -18.81 8.91
C GLU A 243 18.95 -17.41 8.38
N ILE A 244 17.97 -16.75 9.00
CA ILE A 244 17.74 -15.31 8.79
C ILE A 244 17.99 -14.65 10.14
N ASN A 245 19.16 -14.04 10.29
CA ASN A 245 19.67 -13.53 11.55
C ASN A 245 20.17 -12.07 11.43
N CYS A 246 20.86 -11.57 12.46
CA CYS A 246 21.29 -10.17 12.50
C CYS A 246 22.30 -9.82 11.39
N HIS A 247 23.12 -10.77 10.94
CA HIS A 247 24.06 -10.52 9.84
C HIS A 247 23.32 -10.28 8.53
N ASP A 248 22.24 -11.03 8.27
CA ASP A 248 21.37 -10.79 7.11
C ASP A 248 20.69 -9.44 7.17
N TYR A 249 20.12 -9.09 8.33
CA TYR A 249 19.49 -7.79 8.53
C TYR A 249 20.48 -6.63 8.40
N ALA A 250 21.73 -6.80 8.84
CA ALA A 250 22.78 -5.81 8.63
C ALA A 250 23.11 -5.62 7.15
N ALA A 251 23.22 -6.72 6.40
CA ALA A 251 23.43 -6.67 4.96
C ALA A 251 22.25 -5.99 4.23
N ILE A 252 21.02 -6.36 4.57
CA ILE A 252 19.79 -5.77 4.01
C ILE A 252 19.68 -4.28 4.37
N HIS A 253 20.04 -3.89 5.59
CA HIS A 253 19.99 -2.50 6.03
C HIS A 253 21.00 -1.64 5.25
N LYS A 254 22.22 -2.17 5.05
CA LYS A 254 23.32 -1.45 4.39
C LYS A 254 23.20 -1.41 2.87
N LEU A 255 22.77 -2.50 2.24
CA LEU A 255 22.78 -2.70 0.79
C LEU A 255 21.38 -2.74 0.15
N GLY A 256 20.33 -2.74 0.97
CA GLY A 256 18.96 -2.97 0.53
C GLY A 256 18.64 -4.45 0.33
N GLY A 257 17.34 -4.79 0.26
CA GLY A 257 16.89 -6.18 0.15
C GLY A 257 17.52 -6.92 -1.03
N TYR A 258 17.40 -6.38 -2.25
CA TYR A 258 17.93 -7.03 -3.44
C TYR A 258 19.47 -7.01 -3.55
N GLY A 259 20.15 -6.18 -2.76
CA GLY A 259 21.60 -5.98 -2.81
C GLY A 259 22.36 -6.74 -1.72
N CYS A 260 21.68 -7.44 -0.80
CA CYS A 260 22.30 -7.93 0.44
C CYS A 260 23.38 -9.01 0.27
N LYS A 261 23.56 -9.55 -0.94
CA LYS A 261 24.67 -10.48 -1.27
C LYS A 261 25.97 -9.77 -1.67
N GLY A 262 25.97 -8.43 -1.70
CA GLY A 262 27.16 -7.64 -2.00
C GLY A 262 28.11 -7.49 -0.82
N ASP A 263 29.31 -6.97 -1.11
CA ASP A 263 30.34 -6.77 -0.09
C ASP A 263 29.96 -5.63 0.88
N LEU A 264 30.15 -5.89 2.17
CA LEU A 264 29.98 -4.90 3.23
C LEU A 264 31.33 -4.28 3.60
N PRO A 265 31.36 -2.98 3.98
CA PRO A 265 32.58 -2.38 4.50
C PRO A 265 33.09 -3.11 5.74
N GLU A 266 34.40 -3.38 5.82
CA GLU A 266 35.03 -4.10 6.93
C GLU A 266 34.74 -3.44 8.28
N GLU A 267 34.92 -2.12 8.39
CA GLU A 267 34.63 -1.35 9.61
C GLU A 267 33.17 -1.52 10.09
N TYR A 268 32.22 -1.63 9.16
CA TYR A 268 30.80 -1.82 9.49
C TYR A 268 30.57 -3.19 10.14
N LEU A 269 31.19 -4.24 9.59
CA LEU A 269 31.11 -5.60 10.11
C LEU A 269 31.82 -5.73 11.45
N GLU A 270 33.02 -5.18 11.60
CA GLU A 270 33.77 -5.23 12.86
C GLU A 270 32.99 -4.61 14.03
N VAL A 271 32.35 -3.45 13.81
CA VAL A 271 31.53 -2.79 14.83
C VAL A 271 30.29 -3.60 15.18
N LEU A 272 29.64 -4.20 14.17
CA LEU A 272 28.48 -5.07 14.35
C LEU A 272 28.85 -6.31 15.18
N ASP A 273 29.88 -7.05 14.78
CA ASP A 273 30.30 -8.30 15.41
C ASP A 273 30.78 -8.06 16.83
N MET A 274 31.57 -7.01 17.06
CA MET A 274 31.99 -6.61 18.40
C MET A 274 30.77 -6.30 19.29
N CYS A 275 29.73 -5.66 18.75
CA CYS A 275 28.53 -5.34 19.50
C CYS A 275 27.72 -6.59 19.85
N LEU A 276 27.50 -7.49 18.88
CA LEU A 276 26.74 -8.73 19.07
C LEU A 276 27.44 -9.65 20.09
N ASN A 277 28.76 -9.81 19.98
CA ASN A 277 29.54 -10.65 20.88
C ASN A 277 29.57 -10.15 22.34
N LYS A 278 29.40 -8.84 22.58
CA LYS A 278 29.32 -8.27 23.95
C LYS A 278 27.95 -8.44 24.62
N LYS A 279 26.93 -8.83 23.86
CA LYS A 279 25.53 -8.88 24.28
C LYS A 279 24.93 -10.29 24.23
N ASN A 280 25.71 -11.28 23.78
CA ASN A 280 25.40 -12.71 23.86
C ASN A 280 25.78 -13.29 25.23
#